data_AF-A0A239A680-F1
#
_entry.id   AF-A0A239A680-F1
#
_cell.length_a   1.000
_cell.length_b   1.000
_cell.length_c   1.000
_cell.angle_alpha   90.00
_cell.angle_beta   90.00
_cell.angle_gamma   90.00
#
_symmetry.space_group_name_H-M   'P 1'
#
loop_
_entity.id
_entity.type
_entity.pdbx_description
1 polymer ?
#
loop_
_entity_poly.entity_id
_entity_poly.type
_entity_poly.pdbx_seq_one_letter_code
_entity_poly.pdbx_strand_id
1 'polypeptide(L)'
;MSSCRATLPVVPDADAFRALARSSPERWTTLRFTERRRRGWAWSEPVRAWLRRPDLLRVEDATGRVHVLREVGADHDPMWQDYRWVAELRPVELADGLAPDTGELAAGTAVEVDGLREVEHAGRPAWEALVVPTDRYEPRCGCCPLLRSRRVDELEWGGVPEGVEYPSAHLVRLDVATGVCVWAEALDGTYAGGTHDLRIEAVDEPMGEELFSRPRQQGAIG
;
A
#
# COMPACT_ATOMS: atom_id res chain seq x y z
N MET A 1 22.11 3.49 -44.07
CA MET A 1 22.01 4.46 -42.95
C MET A 1 20.60 4.35 -42.39
N SER A 2 20.41 3.46 -41.40
CA SER A 2 19.12 3.25 -40.76
C SER A 2 19.06 4.16 -39.53
N SER A 3 18.11 5.08 -39.53
CA SER A 3 17.91 6.08 -38.49
C SER A 3 17.42 5.42 -37.20
N CYS A 4 18.22 5.47 -36.13
CA CYS A 4 17.73 5.27 -34.77
C CYS A 4 16.70 6.36 -34.45
N ARG A 5 15.42 6.01 -34.40
CA ARG A 5 14.40 6.85 -33.76
C ARG A 5 14.67 6.76 -32.25
N ALA A 6 15.19 7.83 -31.66
CA ALA A 6 15.17 7.98 -30.22
C ALA A 6 13.71 8.11 -29.79
N THR A 7 13.17 7.06 -29.15
CA THR A 7 11.93 7.17 -28.39
C THR A 7 12.22 8.13 -27.24
N LEU A 8 11.65 9.33 -27.27
CA LEU A 8 11.68 10.21 -26.11
C LEU A 8 11.06 9.45 -24.93
N PRO A 9 11.64 9.51 -23.72
CA PRO A 9 11.01 8.87 -22.56
C PRO A 9 9.61 9.45 -22.41
N VAL A 10 8.60 8.58 -22.50
CA VAL A 10 7.21 8.95 -22.25
C VAL A 10 7.12 9.20 -20.75
N VAL A 11 6.91 10.45 -20.37
CA VAL A 11 6.62 10.79 -18.97
C VAL A 11 5.36 10.02 -18.58
N PRO A 12 5.39 9.22 -17.51
CA PRO A 12 4.20 8.52 -17.07
C PRO A 12 3.09 9.54 -16.74
N ASP A 13 1.86 9.21 -17.11
CA ASP A 13 0.68 10.04 -16.84
C ASP A 13 -0.19 9.42 -15.73
N ALA A 14 -1.25 10.13 -15.35
CA ALA A 14 -2.16 9.71 -14.30
C ALA A 14 -2.79 8.33 -14.56
N ASP A 15 -3.06 8.00 -15.82
CA ASP A 15 -3.66 6.71 -16.18
C ASP A 15 -2.65 5.57 -16.05
N ALA A 16 -1.38 5.82 -16.40
CA ALA A 16 -0.30 4.89 -16.12
C ALA A 16 -0.15 4.63 -14.61
N PHE A 17 -0.20 5.68 -13.77
CA PHE A 17 -0.14 5.53 -12.31
C PHE A 17 -1.27 4.64 -11.77
N ARG A 18 -2.51 4.89 -12.20
CA ARG A 18 -3.67 4.06 -11.81
C ARG A 18 -3.56 2.63 -12.34
N ALA A 19 -3.08 2.44 -13.57
CA ALA A 19 -2.85 1.12 -14.13
C ALA A 19 -1.76 0.33 -13.38
N LEU A 20 -0.70 1.01 -12.93
CA LEU A 20 0.33 0.40 -12.10
C LEU A 20 -0.24 -0.06 -10.75
N ALA A 21 -1.02 0.80 -10.08
CA ALA A 21 -1.68 0.43 -8.82
C ALA A 21 -2.64 -0.77 -8.98
N ARG A 22 -3.44 -0.79 -10.05
CA ARG A 22 -4.38 -1.88 -10.35
C ARG A 22 -3.68 -3.22 -10.58
N SER A 23 -2.50 -3.20 -11.18
CA SER A 23 -1.79 -4.42 -11.60
C SER A 23 -0.85 -5.02 -10.55
N SER A 24 -0.78 -4.44 -9.34
CA SER A 24 0.03 -5.02 -8.25
C SER A 24 -0.28 -6.49 -7.94
N PRO A 25 -1.56 -6.93 -7.90
CA PRO A 25 -1.90 -8.33 -7.60
C PRO A 25 -1.30 -9.35 -8.57
N GLU A 26 -1.11 -8.97 -9.84
CA GLU A 26 -0.63 -9.86 -10.90
C GLU A 26 0.88 -9.76 -11.16
N ARG A 27 1.55 -8.75 -10.61
CA ARG A 27 2.98 -8.46 -10.88
C ARG A 27 3.97 -9.30 -10.09
N TRP A 28 3.52 -9.92 -9.01
CA TRP A 28 4.38 -10.67 -8.10
C TRP A 28 3.57 -11.70 -7.31
N THR A 29 4.26 -12.76 -6.90
CA THR A 29 3.73 -13.87 -6.11
C THR A 29 4.40 -13.96 -4.74
N THR A 30 5.66 -13.54 -4.62
CA THR A 30 6.35 -13.40 -3.33
C THR A 30 6.97 -12.03 -3.16
N LEU A 31 6.97 -11.53 -1.92
CA LEU A 31 7.68 -10.33 -1.51
C LEU A 31 8.37 -10.54 -0.18
N ARG A 32 9.61 -10.08 -0.10
CA ARG A 32 10.28 -9.83 1.17
C ARG A 32 10.50 -8.34 1.32
N PHE A 33 10.09 -7.78 2.45
CA PHE A 33 10.14 -6.34 2.68
C PHE A 33 10.27 -6.01 4.15
N THR A 34 10.68 -4.78 4.43
CA THR A 34 10.61 -4.17 5.76
C THR A 34 9.58 -3.04 5.71
N GLU A 35 8.69 -2.96 6.69
CA GLU A 35 7.69 -1.90 6.81
C GLU A 35 7.78 -1.23 8.18
N ARG A 36 7.52 0.08 8.20
CA ARG A 36 7.26 0.84 9.43
C ARG A 36 6.26 1.95 9.16
N ARG A 37 5.58 2.39 10.20
CA ARG A 37 4.56 3.44 10.13
C ARG A 37 4.98 4.68 10.88
N ARG A 38 4.57 5.84 10.40
CA ARG A 38 4.66 7.11 11.14
C ARG A 38 3.26 7.59 11.49
N ARG A 39 3.05 7.94 12.76
CA ARG A 39 1.85 8.67 13.22
C ARG A 39 2.33 9.97 13.88
N GLY A 40 1.94 11.11 13.31
CA GLY A 40 2.52 12.40 13.66
C GLY A 40 4.04 12.40 13.46
N TRP A 41 4.80 12.57 14.55
CA TRP A 41 6.27 12.63 14.52
C TRP A 41 6.96 11.31 14.87
N ALA A 42 6.23 10.30 15.31
CA ALA A 42 6.80 9.05 15.84
C ALA A 42 6.73 7.93 14.79
N TRP A 43 7.88 7.30 14.55
CA TRP A 43 7.98 6.06 13.77
C TRP A 43 7.75 4.86 14.69
N SER A 44 7.03 3.86 14.19
CA SER A 44 7.04 2.53 14.78
C SER A 44 8.40 1.86 14.56
N GLU A 45 8.71 0.90 15.42
CA GLU A 45 9.76 -0.06 15.11
C GLU A 45 9.41 -0.81 13.81
N PRO A 46 10.41 -1.11 12.96
CA PRO A 46 10.17 -1.80 11.71
C PRO A 46 9.83 -3.29 11.93
N VAL A 47 9.01 -3.82 11.04
CA VAL A 47 8.75 -5.25 10.92
C VAL A 47 9.30 -5.77 9.60
N ARG A 48 9.86 -6.98 9.61
CA ARG A 48 10.29 -7.68 8.40
C ARG A 48 9.23 -8.69 8.01
N ALA A 49 8.85 -8.71 6.75
CA ALA A 49 7.81 -9.58 6.25
C ALA A 49 8.25 -10.40 5.05
N TRP A 50 7.73 -11.61 4.99
CA TRP A 50 7.79 -12.53 3.87
C TRP A 50 6.36 -12.89 3.53
N LEU A 51 5.93 -12.53 2.34
CA LEU A 51 4.60 -12.79 1.85
C LEU A 51 4.69 -13.71 0.63
N ARG A 52 3.85 -14.75 0.61
CA ARG A 52 3.63 -15.60 -0.55
C ARG A 52 2.14 -15.70 -0.80
N ARG A 53 1.70 -15.17 -1.95
CA ARG A 53 0.31 -15.21 -2.36
C ARG A 53 -0.14 -16.66 -2.63
N PRO A 54 -1.43 -16.96 -2.39
CA PRO A 54 -2.46 -16.02 -1.92
C PRO A 54 -2.54 -15.87 -0.39
N ASP A 55 -2.00 -16.80 0.41
CA ASP A 55 -2.47 -17.00 1.77
C ASP A 55 -1.40 -16.91 2.87
N LEU A 56 -0.11 -16.80 2.53
CA LEU A 56 0.98 -16.98 3.48
C LEU A 56 1.72 -15.69 3.82
N LEU A 57 1.83 -15.43 5.11
CA LEU A 57 2.57 -14.29 5.64
C LEU A 57 3.37 -14.70 6.87
N ARG A 58 4.66 -14.39 6.86
CA ARG A 58 5.52 -14.37 8.04
C ARG A 58 5.90 -12.93 8.34
N VAL A 59 5.74 -12.51 9.59
CA VAL A 59 6.21 -11.22 10.10
C VAL A 59 7.16 -11.47 11.26
N GLU A 60 8.28 -10.78 11.26
CA GLU A 60 9.25 -10.71 12.34
C GLU A 60 9.30 -9.27 12.85
N ASP A 61 8.92 -9.05 14.10
CA ASP A 61 8.98 -7.72 14.71
C ASP A 61 10.40 -7.38 15.20
N ALA A 62 10.61 -6.12 15.59
CA ALA A 62 11.91 -5.65 16.07
C ALA A 62 12.41 -6.33 17.36
N THR A 63 11.55 -7.07 18.07
CA THR A 63 11.95 -7.88 19.23
C THR A 63 12.40 -9.29 18.85
N GLY A 64 12.32 -9.63 17.55
CA GLY A 64 12.59 -10.97 17.02
C GLY A 64 11.40 -11.92 17.15
N ARG A 65 10.20 -11.42 17.51
CA ARG A 65 9.00 -12.26 17.60
C ARG A 65 8.49 -12.58 16.21
N VAL A 66 8.24 -13.86 15.97
CA VAL A 66 7.77 -14.38 14.68
C VAL A 66 6.28 -14.66 14.74
N HIS A 67 5.56 -14.11 13.77
CA HIS A 67 4.14 -14.36 13.52
C HIS A 67 4.00 -15.02 12.15
N VAL A 68 3.23 -16.10 12.09
CA VAL A 68 2.91 -16.78 10.82
C VAL A 68 1.40 -16.87 10.69
N LEU A 69 0.90 -16.27 9.61
CA LEU A 69 -0.50 -16.23 9.23
C LEU A 69 -0.72 -17.06 7.97
N ARG A 70 -1.85 -17.77 7.97
CA ARG A 70 -2.39 -18.46 6.80
C ARG A 70 -3.85 -18.07 6.65
N GLU A 71 -4.16 -17.25 5.66
CA GLU A 71 -5.50 -16.74 5.39
C GLU A 71 -6.10 -17.46 4.19
N VAL A 72 -6.76 -18.59 4.44
CA VAL A 72 -7.39 -19.40 3.39
C VAL A 72 -8.75 -18.79 3.02
N GLY A 73 -8.96 -18.54 1.72
CA GLY A 73 -10.25 -18.10 1.18
C GLY A 73 -10.50 -16.60 1.22
N ALA A 74 -9.52 -15.80 1.65
CA ALA A 74 -9.57 -14.35 1.48
C ALA A 74 -9.43 -13.99 -0.02
N ASP A 75 -10.15 -12.95 -0.46
CA ASP A 75 -10.02 -12.38 -1.80
C ASP A 75 -8.84 -11.38 -1.90
N HIS A 76 -8.10 -11.23 -0.80
CA HIS A 76 -7.07 -10.24 -0.57
C HIS A 76 -5.76 -10.84 -0.04
N ASP A 77 -4.70 -10.02 -0.02
CA ASP A 77 -3.42 -10.46 0.56
C ASP A 77 -3.55 -10.67 2.08
N PRO A 78 -2.76 -11.57 2.69
CA PRO A 78 -2.83 -11.81 4.12
C PRO A 78 -2.53 -10.54 4.91
N MET A 79 -3.30 -10.31 5.97
CA MET A 79 -3.27 -9.06 6.72
C MET A 79 -2.29 -9.12 7.91
N TRP A 80 -1.57 -8.02 8.15
CA TRP A 80 -0.90 -7.77 9.42
C TRP A 80 -1.46 -6.50 10.06
N GLN A 81 -1.98 -6.65 11.28
CA GLN A 81 -2.59 -5.61 12.13
C GLN A 81 -3.88 -4.96 11.60
N ASP A 82 -3.89 -4.43 10.37
CA ASP A 82 -5.05 -3.74 9.80
C ASP A 82 -5.06 -3.74 8.26
N TYR A 83 -6.18 -3.32 7.67
CA TYR A 83 -6.37 -3.34 6.21
C TYR A 83 -5.48 -2.34 5.45
N ARG A 84 -4.85 -1.38 6.13
CA ARG A 84 -3.87 -0.50 5.48
C ARG A 84 -2.69 -1.30 4.93
N TRP A 85 -2.27 -2.37 5.63
CA TRP A 85 -1.26 -3.32 5.16
C TRP A 85 -1.64 -3.94 3.82
N VAL A 86 -2.90 -4.35 3.70
CA VAL A 86 -3.42 -4.96 2.47
C VAL A 86 -3.54 -3.92 1.36
N ALA A 87 -3.95 -2.69 1.69
CA ALA A 87 -4.04 -1.59 0.74
C ALA A 87 -2.66 -1.16 0.22
N GLU A 88 -1.60 -1.24 1.04
CA GLU A 88 -0.21 -1.03 0.62
C GLU A 88 0.22 -2.02 -0.47
N LEU A 89 -0.06 -3.31 -0.24
CA LEU A 89 0.32 -4.40 -1.14
C LEU A 89 -0.56 -4.47 -2.40
N ARG A 90 -1.85 -4.11 -2.28
CA ARG A 90 -2.83 -4.08 -3.38
C ARG A 90 -3.54 -2.73 -3.40
N PRO A 91 -2.90 -1.67 -3.91
CA PRO A 91 -3.43 -0.31 -3.86
C PRO A 91 -4.50 -0.04 -4.93
N VAL A 92 -5.42 -0.99 -5.14
CA VAL A 92 -6.52 -0.89 -6.12
C VAL A 92 -7.43 0.31 -5.84
N GLU A 93 -7.53 0.74 -4.58
CA GLU A 93 -8.25 1.96 -4.18
C GLU A 93 -7.64 3.25 -4.77
N LEU A 94 -6.40 3.23 -5.27
CA LEU A 94 -5.82 4.34 -6.03
C LEU A 94 -6.17 4.28 -7.52
N ALA A 95 -6.69 3.15 -8.00
CA ALA A 95 -6.92 2.90 -9.41
C ALA A 95 -8.40 3.03 -9.80
N ASP A 96 -9.27 2.39 -9.05
CA ASP A 96 -10.67 2.17 -9.40
C ASP A 96 -11.61 2.95 -8.50
N GLY A 97 -12.40 3.83 -9.11
CA GLY A 97 -13.45 4.55 -8.39
C GLY A 97 -14.68 3.67 -8.21
N LEU A 98 -15.26 3.64 -7.01
CA LEU A 98 -16.46 2.88 -6.73
C LEU A 98 -17.69 3.79 -6.53
N ALA A 99 -18.86 3.26 -6.84
CA ALA A 99 -20.13 3.86 -6.50
C ALA A 99 -20.39 3.65 -5.00
N PRO A 100 -20.56 4.72 -4.19
CA PRO A 100 -20.61 4.60 -2.73
C PRO A 100 -21.76 3.73 -2.18
N ASP A 101 -22.85 3.63 -2.93
CA ASP A 101 -24.06 2.91 -2.56
C ASP A 101 -24.04 1.43 -2.95
N THR A 102 -23.40 1.09 -4.08
CA THR A 102 -23.38 -0.29 -4.61
C THR A 102 -22.04 -0.99 -4.46
N GLY A 103 -20.95 -0.24 -4.25
CA GLY A 103 -19.58 -0.77 -4.30
C GLY A 103 -19.15 -1.22 -5.71
N GLU A 104 -19.93 -0.93 -6.75
CA GLU A 104 -19.60 -1.28 -8.13
C GLU A 104 -18.64 -0.25 -8.75
N LEU A 105 -17.90 -0.68 -9.78
CA LEU A 105 -17.03 0.22 -10.55
C LEU A 105 -17.84 1.39 -11.12
N ALA A 106 -17.46 2.61 -10.74
CA ALA A 106 -18.10 3.84 -11.20
C ALA A 106 -17.31 4.48 -12.35
N ALA A 107 -18.02 5.22 -13.20
CA ALA A 107 -17.37 6.12 -14.13
C ALA A 107 -16.66 7.26 -13.36
N GLY A 108 -15.42 7.57 -13.78
CA GLY A 108 -14.55 8.52 -13.10
C GLY A 108 -13.38 7.84 -12.40
N THR A 109 -12.49 8.64 -11.82
CA THR A 109 -11.25 8.17 -11.20
C THR A 109 -11.38 8.18 -9.68
N ALA A 110 -10.85 7.17 -8.98
CA ALA A 110 -10.80 7.18 -7.52
C ALA A 110 -10.07 8.42 -6.98
N VAL A 111 -8.97 8.78 -7.65
CA VAL A 111 -8.07 9.85 -7.22
C VAL A 111 -7.71 10.77 -8.38
N GLU A 112 -7.52 12.05 -8.08
CA GLU A 112 -6.78 12.97 -8.94
C GLU A 112 -5.28 12.79 -8.70
N VAL A 113 -4.49 12.81 -9.77
CA VAL A 113 -3.04 12.60 -9.75
C VAL A 113 -2.36 13.78 -10.44
N ASP A 114 -1.46 14.45 -9.74
CA ASP A 114 -0.69 15.58 -10.26
C ASP A 114 0.81 15.42 -9.92
N GLY A 115 1.66 16.11 -10.69
CA GLY A 115 3.10 16.17 -10.44
C GLY A 115 3.81 14.81 -10.54
N LEU A 116 3.25 13.86 -11.32
CA LEU A 116 3.78 12.51 -11.47
C LEU A 116 5.21 12.54 -12.01
N ARG A 117 6.11 11.89 -11.28
CA ARG A 117 7.55 11.87 -11.57
C ARG A 117 8.17 10.56 -11.17
N GLU A 118 9.25 10.20 -11.86
CA GLU A 118 10.09 9.08 -11.47
C GLU A 118 10.99 9.47 -10.30
N VAL A 119 11.13 8.54 -9.35
CA VAL A 119 12.00 8.65 -8.18
C VAL A 119 12.66 7.31 -7.90
N GLU A 120 13.56 7.29 -6.93
CA GLU A 120 14.03 6.05 -6.33
C GLU A 120 13.48 5.94 -4.91
N HIS A 121 13.01 4.75 -4.54
CA HIS A 121 12.65 4.41 -3.16
C HIS A 121 13.43 3.16 -2.74
N ALA A 122 14.32 3.32 -1.76
CA ALA A 122 15.13 2.23 -1.21
C ALA A 122 15.95 1.44 -2.27
N GLY A 123 16.56 2.13 -3.25
CA GLY A 123 17.34 1.47 -4.31
C GLY A 123 16.52 0.96 -5.49
N ARG A 124 15.21 1.23 -5.53
CA ARG A 124 14.29 0.73 -6.55
C ARG A 124 13.57 1.87 -7.28
N PRO A 125 13.36 1.78 -8.60
CA PRO A 125 12.55 2.75 -9.33
C PRO A 125 11.12 2.80 -8.80
N ALA A 126 10.63 4.00 -8.54
CA ALA A 126 9.28 4.26 -8.09
C ALA A 126 8.69 5.46 -8.83
N TRP A 127 7.37 5.53 -8.87
CA TRP A 127 6.63 6.70 -9.33
C TRP A 127 6.06 7.44 -8.13
N GLU A 128 6.27 8.74 -8.05
CA GLU A 128 5.73 9.61 -7.01
C GLU A 128 4.76 10.62 -7.61
N ALA A 129 3.64 10.85 -6.92
CA ALA A 129 2.69 11.89 -7.30
C ALA A 129 2.02 12.53 -6.09
N LEU A 130 1.48 13.73 -6.29
CA LEU A 130 0.47 14.30 -5.42
C LEU A 130 -0.88 13.67 -5.77
N VAL A 131 -1.55 13.13 -4.77
CA VAL A 131 -2.78 12.37 -4.93
C VAL A 131 -3.87 12.93 -4.03
N VAL A 132 -5.02 13.26 -4.63
CA VAL A 132 -6.20 13.77 -3.93
C VAL A 132 -7.34 12.79 -4.11
N PRO A 133 -7.94 12.24 -3.03
CA PRO A 133 -9.09 11.37 -3.15
C PRO A 133 -10.30 12.14 -3.68
N THR A 134 -11.02 11.57 -4.65
CA THR A 134 -12.28 12.12 -5.16
C THR A 134 -13.47 11.54 -4.37
N ASP A 135 -14.69 11.94 -4.75
CA ASP A 135 -15.92 11.31 -4.24
C ASP A 135 -16.10 9.84 -4.66
N ARG A 136 -15.25 9.32 -5.55
CA ARG A 136 -15.21 7.92 -5.98
C ARG A 136 -14.14 7.10 -5.25
N TYR A 137 -13.30 7.74 -4.43
CA TYR A 137 -12.34 7.02 -3.62
C TYR A 137 -13.08 6.23 -2.54
N GLU A 138 -13.04 4.91 -2.67
CA GLU A 138 -13.56 3.97 -1.69
C GLU A 138 -12.39 3.13 -1.18
N PRO A 139 -11.91 3.36 0.06
CA PRO A 139 -10.80 2.61 0.60
C PRO A 139 -11.22 1.17 0.93
N ARG A 140 -10.24 0.28 1.04
CA ARG A 140 -10.48 -1.09 1.51
C ARG A 140 -11.08 -1.14 2.93
N CYS A 141 -10.69 -0.21 3.80
CA CYS A 141 -11.34 0.06 5.08
C CYS A 141 -11.38 1.56 5.34
N GLY A 142 -12.57 2.11 5.60
CA GLY A 142 -12.72 3.52 6.01
C GLY A 142 -12.00 3.84 7.33
N CYS A 143 -11.83 2.84 8.18
CA CYS A 143 -11.08 2.94 9.44
C CYS A 143 -9.57 3.24 9.25
N CYS A 144 -8.95 2.69 8.19
CA CYS A 144 -7.50 2.74 7.96
C CYS A 144 -7.14 2.90 6.45
N PRO A 145 -7.64 3.95 5.79
CA PRO A 145 -7.42 4.18 4.36
C PRO A 145 -5.94 4.50 4.07
N LEU A 146 -5.50 4.34 2.82
CA LEU A 146 -4.24 4.96 2.37
C LEU A 146 -4.35 6.48 2.42
N LEU A 147 -5.46 7.03 1.89
CA LEU A 147 -5.74 8.45 1.73
C LEU A 147 -6.89 8.84 2.66
N ARG A 148 -6.58 9.38 3.85
CA ARG A 148 -7.63 9.79 4.77
C ARG A 148 -8.30 11.06 4.24
N SER A 149 -9.62 11.07 4.22
CA SER A 149 -10.41 12.24 3.81
C SER A 149 -11.62 12.39 4.72
N ARG A 150 -12.20 13.60 4.71
CA ARG A 150 -13.41 13.90 5.47
C ARG A 150 -14.54 12.93 5.11
N ARG A 151 -14.76 12.73 3.81
CA ARG A 151 -15.77 11.84 3.26
C ARG A 151 -15.65 10.42 3.79
N VAL A 152 -14.42 9.88 3.79
CA VAL A 152 -14.16 8.51 4.26
C VAL A 152 -14.53 8.37 5.74
N ASP A 153 -14.12 9.32 6.57
CA ASP A 153 -14.48 9.30 8.00
C ASP A 153 -15.98 9.50 8.23
N GLU A 154 -16.65 10.36 7.45
CA GLU A 154 -18.11 10.54 7.51
C GLU A 154 -18.86 9.25 7.17
N LEU A 155 -18.42 8.52 6.14
CA LEU A 155 -19.02 7.24 5.75
C LEU A 155 -18.78 6.14 6.79
N GLU A 156 -17.56 6.05 7.34
CA GLU A 156 -17.19 5.03 8.33
C GLU A 156 -17.88 5.27 9.68
N TRP A 157 -17.91 6.51 10.16
CA TRP A 157 -18.30 6.83 11.54
C TRP A 157 -19.63 7.57 11.67
N GLY A 158 -20.27 7.92 10.56
CA GLY A 158 -21.52 8.70 10.54
C GLY A 158 -21.35 10.17 10.91
N GLY A 159 -20.10 10.66 10.98
CA GLY A 159 -19.76 12.03 11.31
C GLY A 159 -18.25 12.20 11.48
N VAL A 160 -17.80 13.46 11.61
CA VAL A 160 -16.39 13.79 11.82
C VAL A 160 -16.17 14.51 13.14
N PRO A 161 -15.07 14.23 13.85
CA PRO A 161 -14.78 14.93 15.09
C PRO A 161 -14.60 16.44 14.85
N GLU A 162 -15.05 17.25 15.80
CA GLU A 162 -14.88 18.70 15.75
C GLU A 162 -13.40 19.09 15.79
N GLY A 163 -13.01 20.08 15.00
CA GLY A 163 -11.63 20.59 14.94
C GLY A 163 -10.64 19.74 14.15
N VAL A 164 -11.08 18.66 13.50
CA VAL A 164 -10.24 17.87 12.58
C VAL A 164 -10.10 18.59 11.24
N GLU A 165 -8.86 18.87 10.85
CA GLU A 165 -8.50 19.34 9.53
C GLU A 165 -7.99 18.15 8.70
N TYR A 166 -8.70 17.83 7.62
CA TYR A 166 -8.34 16.71 6.76
C TYR A 166 -7.26 17.12 5.75
N PRO A 167 -6.40 16.18 5.31
CA PRO A 167 -5.35 16.48 4.34
C PRO A 167 -5.93 16.97 3.02
N SER A 168 -5.34 18.01 2.44
CA SER A 168 -5.70 18.51 1.10
C SER A 168 -5.11 17.65 -0.01
N ALA A 169 -3.97 17.00 0.24
CA ALA A 169 -3.30 16.10 -0.67
C ALA A 169 -2.40 15.10 0.07
N HIS A 170 -2.07 14.01 -0.63
CA HIS A 170 -1.14 13.01 -0.16
C HIS A 170 0.03 12.87 -1.13
N LEU A 171 1.23 12.65 -0.61
CA LEU A 171 2.36 12.22 -1.42
C LEU A 171 2.35 10.69 -1.46
N VAL A 172 2.22 10.12 -2.65
CA VAL A 172 2.12 8.66 -2.84
C VAL A 172 3.26 8.17 -3.71
N ARG A 173 3.85 7.02 -3.36
CA ARG A 173 4.84 6.32 -4.19
C ARG A 173 4.43 4.89 -4.50
N LEU A 174 4.54 4.51 -5.77
CA LEU A 174 4.36 3.14 -6.24
C LEU A 174 5.70 2.58 -6.74
N ASP A 175 6.11 1.40 -6.28
CA ASP A 175 7.24 0.69 -6.90
C ASP A 175 6.90 0.30 -8.34
N VAL A 176 7.75 0.65 -9.30
CA VAL A 176 7.44 0.48 -10.73
C VAL A 176 7.35 -0.99 -11.12
N ALA A 177 8.14 -1.87 -10.49
CA ALA A 177 8.16 -3.27 -10.85
C ALA A 177 6.93 -4.00 -10.29
N THR A 178 6.58 -3.74 -9.03
CA THR A 178 5.57 -4.49 -8.29
C THR A 178 4.20 -3.82 -8.24
N GLY A 179 4.11 -2.50 -8.44
CA GLY A 179 2.89 -1.72 -8.23
C GLY A 179 2.49 -1.52 -6.76
N VAL A 180 3.30 -1.99 -5.81
CA VAL A 180 3.07 -1.82 -4.37
C VAL A 180 3.18 -0.34 -3.99
N CYS A 181 2.26 0.13 -3.17
CA CYS A 181 2.33 1.45 -2.55
C CYS A 181 3.38 1.41 -1.43
N VAL A 182 4.54 2.02 -1.68
CA VAL A 182 5.70 2.00 -0.78
C VAL A 182 5.75 3.22 0.14
N TRP A 183 4.94 4.24 -0.16
CA TRP A 183 4.79 5.46 0.63
C TRP A 183 3.41 6.07 0.38
N ALA A 184 2.73 6.51 1.44
CA ALA A 184 1.51 7.33 1.33
C ALA A 184 1.40 8.27 2.53
N GLU A 185 1.83 9.51 2.35
CA GLU A 185 1.93 10.53 3.40
C GLU A 185 0.85 11.61 3.24
N ALA A 186 0.12 11.88 4.32
CA ALA A 186 -0.70 13.08 4.43
C ALA A 186 0.20 14.31 4.58
N LEU A 187 0.05 15.31 3.70
CA LEU A 187 0.95 16.45 3.63
C LEU A 187 0.63 17.57 4.63
N ASP A 188 -0.63 17.66 5.06
CA ASP A 188 -1.14 18.74 5.90
C ASP A 188 -2.33 18.27 6.77
N GLY A 189 -2.93 19.22 7.49
CA GLY A 189 -4.03 18.98 8.42
C GLY A 189 -3.61 18.26 9.70
N THR A 190 -4.60 17.79 10.46
CA THR A 190 -4.43 17.06 11.72
C THR A 190 -3.60 15.78 11.57
N TYR A 191 -3.62 15.19 10.37
CA TYR A 191 -2.93 13.93 10.07
C TYR A 191 -1.57 14.12 9.39
N ALA A 192 -1.09 15.37 9.27
CA ALA A 192 0.17 15.69 8.61
C ALA A 192 1.33 14.79 9.08
N GLY A 193 2.08 14.27 8.11
CA GLY A 193 3.17 13.34 8.32
C GLY A 193 2.74 11.89 8.57
N GLY A 194 1.46 11.59 8.77
CA GLY A 194 0.98 10.20 8.85
C GLY A 194 1.34 9.43 7.57
N THR A 195 2.11 8.33 7.69
CA THR A 195 2.60 7.57 6.52
C THR A 195 3.02 6.14 6.86
N HIS A 196 3.39 5.37 5.83
CA HIS A 196 4.20 4.15 5.94
C HIS A 196 5.48 4.30 5.09
N ASP A 197 6.48 3.49 5.40
CA ASP A 197 7.71 3.33 4.62
C ASP A 197 7.92 1.83 4.41
N LEU A 198 7.55 1.33 3.22
CA LEU A 198 7.65 -0.08 2.84
C LEU A 198 8.82 -0.26 1.88
N ARG A 199 9.88 -0.89 2.38
CA ARG A 199 11.12 -1.14 1.65
C ARG A 199 11.12 -2.55 1.10
N ILE A 200 10.94 -2.69 -0.21
CA ILE A 200 10.99 -4.00 -0.88
C ILE A 200 12.45 -4.47 -0.96
N GLU A 201 12.74 -5.63 -0.38
CA GLU A 201 14.07 -6.23 -0.35
C GLU A 201 14.25 -7.32 -1.41
N ALA A 202 13.18 -8.04 -1.76
CA ALA A 202 13.15 -9.00 -2.86
C ALA A 202 11.73 -9.21 -3.40
N VAL A 203 11.68 -9.59 -4.68
CA VAL A 203 10.44 -9.87 -5.43
C VAL A 203 10.60 -11.22 -6.10
N ASP A 204 9.57 -12.06 -6.01
CA ASP A 204 9.52 -13.40 -6.61
C ASP A 204 10.73 -14.29 -6.25
N GLU A 205 11.33 -14.07 -5.08
CA GLU A 205 12.31 -14.99 -4.54
C GLU A 205 11.62 -16.29 -4.10
N PRO A 206 12.24 -17.47 -4.33
CA PRO A 206 11.70 -18.73 -3.84
C PRO A 206 11.54 -18.70 -2.32
N MET A 207 10.32 -18.96 -1.84
CA MET A 207 9.99 -19.06 -0.42
C MET A 207 9.37 -20.44 -0.14
N GLY A 208 10.13 -21.33 0.52
CA GLY A 208 9.67 -22.68 0.85
C GLY A 208 8.69 -22.71 2.04
N GLU A 209 8.00 -23.84 2.23
CA GLU A 209 7.03 -24.03 3.33
C GLU A 209 7.66 -23.88 4.72
N GLU A 210 8.94 -24.23 4.85
CA GLU A 210 9.69 -24.14 6.10
C GLU A 210 9.74 -22.72 6.65
N LEU A 211 9.78 -21.71 5.76
CA LEU A 211 9.74 -20.30 6.13
C LEU A 211 8.42 -19.94 6.82
N PHE A 212 7.32 -20.60 6.44
CA PHE A 212 5.98 -20.38 6.99
C PHE A 212 5.58 -21.45 8.00
N SER A 213 6.54 -22.16 8.58
CA SER A 213 6.28 -23.07 9.69
C SER A 213 6.26 -22.29 11.01
N ARG A 214 5.24 -22.53 11.85
CA ARG A 214 5.23 -21.95 13.21
C ARG A 214 6.40 -22.56 13.99
N PRO A 215 7.19 -21.75 14.73
CA PRO A 215 8.18 -22.31 15.64
C PRO A 215 7.48 -23.29 16.59
N ARG A 216 7.98 -24.54 16.69
CA ARG A 216 7.56 -25.42 17.78
C ARG A 216 7.92 -24.70 19.07
N GLN A 217 6.93 -24.40 19.92
CA GLN A 217 7.24 -24.03 21.30
C GLN A 217 8.10 -25.17 21.87
N GLN A 218 9.38 -24.91 22.11
CA GLN A 218 10.16 -25.78 22.97
C GLN A 218 9.51 -25.68 24.34
N GLY A 219 8.70 -26.68 24.68
CA GLY A 219 8.17 -26.81 26.02
C GLY A 219 9.34 -26.74 26.99
N ALA A 220 9.27 -25.82 27.94
CA ALA A 220 10.11 -25.86 29.12
C ALA A 220 9.88 -27.22 29.78
N ILE A 221 10.86 -28.11 29.64
CA ILE A 221 10.94 -29.33 30.42
C ILE A 221 11.52 -28.87 31.77
N GLY A 222 10.62 -28.53 32.69
CA GLY A 222 10.92 -28.41 34.12
C GLY A 222 10.55 -29.71 34.82
#